data_AF-A0A6S7FPF6-F1
#
_entry.id   AF-A0A6S7FPF6-F1
#
_cell.length_a   1.000
_cell.length_b   1.000
_cell.length_c   1.000
_cell.angle_alpha   90.00
_cell.angle_beta   90.00
_cell.angle_gamma   90.00
#
_symmetry.space_group_name_H-M   'P 1'
#
loop_
_entity.id
_entity.type
_entity.pdbx_description
1 polymer ?
#
loop_
_entity_poly.entity_id
_entity_poly.type
_entity_poly.pdbx_seq_one_letter_code
_entity_poly.pdbx_strand_id
1 'polypeptide(L)'
;MECSNSTTDKGSFWFCGQKPSCGFLCSEEDGYLFQTALAAWRATGLRQPICESHRKPAKFCVVKNMLKKSYGRPYFTCASRENPCSLWMWADEKEVEKHNCYHNELCAIKQVKKQGPNTGKKFFYCCNENRCDYFVWGPEELQKQPDTMAPFVPMFYSRYYPDGQQN
;
A
#
# COMPACT_ATOMS: atom_id res chain seq x y z
N MET A 1 -12.46 -15.28 7.14
CA MET A 1 -11.56 -15.23 8.31
C MET A 1 -11.96 -14.04 9.16
N GLU A 2 -12.58 -14.32 10.30
CA GLU A 2 -13.36 -13.39 11.11
C GLU A 2 -12.46 -12.46 11.92
N CYS A 3 -12.51 -11.17 11.60
CA CYS A 3 -12.19 -10.16 12.61
C CYS A 3 -13.30 -10.23 13.67
N SER A 4 -12.95 -10.15 14.94
CA SER A 4 -13.91 -10.22 16.04
C SER A 4 -14.07 -8.85 16.66
N ASN A 5 -15.29 -8.51 17.05
CA ASN A 5 -15.60 -7.31 17.83
C ASN A 5 -15.54 -7.66 19.31
N SER A 6 -15.02 -6.77 20.13
CA SER A 6 -15.06 -6.83 21.60
C SER A 6 -15.47 -5.49 22.15
N THR A 7 -16.37 -5.50 23.12
CA THR A 7 -16.88 -4.30 23.79
C THR A 7 -16.35 -4.24 25.22
N THR A 8 -15.87 -3.07 25.61
CA THR A 8 -15.45 -2.73 26.98
C THR A 8 -16.19 -1.50 27.47
N ASP A 9 -16.03 -1.17 28.75
CA ASP A 9 -16.47 0.09 29.36
C ASP A 9 -15.93 1.35 28.64
N LYS A 10 -14.81 1.21 27.92
CA LYS A 10 -14.18 2.27 27.12
C LYS A 10 -14.59 2.26 25.64
N GLY A 11 -15.54 1.42 25.26
CA GLY A 11 -16.08 1.30 23.90
C GLY A 11 -15.77 -0.03 23.21
N SER A 12 -16.27 -0.16 21.97
CA SER A 12 -16.12 -1.33 21.12
C SER A 12 -14.92 -1.22 20.18
N PHE A 13 -14.20 -2.33 20.02
CA PHE A 13 -13.07 -2.43 19.12
C PHE A 13 -13.06 -3.77 18.37
N TRP A 14 -12.56 -3.72 17.14
CA TRP A 14 -12.26 -4.89 16.33
C TRP A 14 -10.81 -5.32 16.54
N PHE A 15 -10.61 -6.63 16.61
CA PHE A 15 -9.29 -7.25 16.69
C PHE A 15 -9.19 -8.49 15.79
N CYS A 16 -7.96 -8.89 15.46
CA CYS A 16 -7.72 -10.08 14.63
C CYS A 16 -7.56 -11.29 15.55
N GLY A 17 -8.47 -12.26 15.45
CA GLY A 17 -8.41 -13.51 16.21
C GLY A 17 -7.44 -14.56 15.67
N GLN A 18 -6.76 -14.30 14.54
CA GLN A 18 -5.84 -15.27 13.95
C GLN A 18 -4.51 -15.37 14.72
N LYS A 19 -3.91 -16.56 14.74
CA LYS A 19 -2.58 -16.79 15.30
C LYS A 19 -1.58 -17.12 14.18
N PRO A 20 -0.39 -16.49 14.12
CA PRO A 20 0.04 -15.37 14.98
C PRO A 20 -0.81 -14.11 14.75
N SER A 21 -1.08 -13.38 15.85
CA SER A 21 -1.89 -12.16 15.83
C SER A 21 -1.20 -11.10 14.99
N CYS A 22 -1.92 -10.52 14.02
CA CYS A 22 -1.41 -9.40 13.25
C CYS A 22 -1.38 -8.07 14.04
N GLY A 23 -1.72 -8.10 15.35
CA GLY A 23 -1.72 -6.93 16.23
C GLY A 23 -2.83 -5.93 15.95
N PHE A 24 -3.87 -6.35 15.22
CA PHE A 24 -4.99 -5.49 14.85
C PHE A 24 -5.81 -5.08 16.07
N LEU A 25 -6.00 -3.77 16.24
CA LEU A 25 -6.92 -3.15 17.19
C LEU A 25 -7.46 -1.85 16.58
N CYS A 26 -8.77 -1.71 16.44
CA CYS A 26 -9.39 -0.50 15.89
C CYS A 26 -10.79 -0.28 16.46
N SER A 27 -11.22 0.97 16.59
CA SER A 27 -12.59 1.33 17.00
C SER A 27 -13.65 0.74 16.06
N GLU A 28 -14.86 0.58 16.58
CA GLU A 28 -16.02 0.10 15.83
C GLU A 28 -16.33 0.94 14.59
N GLU A 29 -16.30 2.26 14.70
CA GLU A 29 -16.58 3.21 13.61
C GLU A 29 -15.66 3.01 12.39
N ASP A 30 -14.43 2.58 12.64
CA ASP A 30 -13.40 2.34 11.62
C ASP A 30 -13.38 0.87 11.14
N GLY A 31 -14.27 0.02 11.66
CA GLY A 31 -14.29 -1.42 11.41
C GLY A 31 -14.45 -1.78 9.93
N TYR A 32 -15.35 -1.10 9.22
CA TYR A 32 -15.58 -1.34 7.79
C TYR A 32 -14.38 -0.94 6.92
N LEU A 33 -13.81 0.24 7.21
CA LEU A 33 -12.62 0.75 6.52
C LEU A 33 -11.47 -0.24 6.67
N PHE A 34 -11.30 -0.77 7.88
CA PHE A 34 -10.28 -1.75 8.16
C PHE A 34 -10.51 -3.09 7.47
N GLN A 35 -11.73 -3.65 7.53
CA GLN A 35 -12.04 -4.93 6.90
C GLN A 35 -11.79 -4.89 5.40
N THR A 36 -12.17 -3.78 4.75
CA THR A 36 -11.92 -3.54 3.33
C THR A 36 -10.42 -3.52 3.04
N ALA A 37 -9.66 -2.75 3.82
CA ALA A 37 -8.22 -2.64 3.62
C ALA A 37 -7.46 -3.95 3.91
N LEU A 38 -7.90 -4.71 4.91
CA LEU A 38 -7.36 -6.03 5.25
C LEU A 38 -7.63 -7.05 4.13
N ALA A 39 -8.84 -7.05 3.56
CA ALA A 39 -9.17 -7.89 2.41
C ALA A 39 -8.29 -7.54 1.19
N ALA A 40 -8.09 -6.25 0.92
CA ALA A 40 -7.21 -5.77 -0.14
C ALA A 40 -5.76 -6.24 0.06
N TRP A 41 -5.18 -6.03 1.26
CA TRP A 41 -3.83 -6.52 1.57
C TRP A 41 -3.73 -8.04 1.42
N ARG A 42 -4.69 -8.81 1.95
CA ARG A 42 -4.69 -10.27 1.79
C ARG A 42 -4.74 -10.70 0.33
N ALA A 43 -5.50 -10.01 -0.52
CA ALA A 43 -5.55 -10.27 -1.95
C ALA A 43 -4.21 -10.03 -2.66
N THR A 44 -3.33 -9.19 -2.10
CA THR A 44 -1.97 -9.04 -2.62
C THR A 44 -1.13 -10.31 -2.41
N GLY A 45 -1.40 -11.10 -1.37
CA GLY A 45 -0.56 -12.22 -0.96
C GLY A 45 0.76 -11.79 -0.30
N LEU A 46 0.96 -10.50 -0.03
CA LEU A 46 2.13 -9.99 0.67
C LEU A 46 2.14 -10.48 2.12
N ARG A 47 3.33 -10.83 2.61
CA ARG A 47 3.52 -11.20 4.02
C ARG A 47 3.61 -9.95 4.89
N GLN A 48 3.20 -10.08 6.15
CA GLN A 48 3.37 -9.03 7.13
C GLN A 48 4.87 -8.82 7.39
N PRO A 49 5.41 -7.60 7.23
CA PRO A 49 6.83 -7.36 7.42
C PRO A 49 7.21 -7.46 8.89
N ILE A 50 8.44 -7.88 9.15
CA ILE A 50 9.03 -7.86 10.48
C ILE A 50 9.83 -6.57 10.60
N CYS A 51 9.59 -5.81 11.67
CA CYS A 51 10.39 -4.65 12.00
C CYS A 51 11.85 -5.08 12.26
N GLU A 52 12.80 -4.55 11.51
CA GLU A 52 14.21 -4.92 11.63
C GLU A 52 14.79 -4.54 13.00
N SER A 53 14.52 -3.31 13.47
CA SER A 53 15.02 -2.80 14.73
C SER A 53 14.48 -3.54 15.96
N HIS A 54 13.25 -4.08 15.87
CA HIS A 54 12.54 -4.65 17.04
C HIS A 54 12.21 -6.14 16.91
N ARG A 55 12.47 -6.74 15.74
CA ARG A 55 12.23 -8.17 15.42
C ARG A 55 10.82 -8.65 15.74
N LYS A 56 9.83 -7.76 15.57
CA LYS A 56 8.40 -8.01 15.80
C LYS A 56 7.59 -7.72 14.54
N PRO A 57 6.46 -8.41 14.32
CA PRO A 57 5.56 -8.09 13.22
C PRO A 57 5.14 -6.61 13.25
N ALA A 58 5.18 -5.97 12.08
CA ALA A 58 4.76 -4.58 11.94
C ALA A 58 3.25 -4.44 12.18
N LYS A 59 2.84 -3.36 12.83
CA LYS A 59 1.43 -3.06 13.04
C LYS A 59 0.77 -2.67 11.71
N PHE A 60 -0.34 -3.32 11.37
CA PHE A 60 -1.17 -2.96 10.22
C PHE A 60 -2.15 -1.84 10.60
N CYS A 61 -2.18 -0.78 9.81
CA CYS A 61 -2.94 0.45 10.04
C CYS A 61 -3.63 0.89 8.74
N VAL A 62 -4.60 1.81 8.86
CA VAL A 62 -5.30 2.41 7.72
C VAL A 62 -5.33 3.92 7.88
N VAL A 63 -5.19 4.67 6.78
CA VAL A 63 -5.30 6.13 6.80
C VAL A 63 -6.75 6.53 7.07
N LYS A 64 -7.00 7.14 8.24
CA LYS A 64 -8.34 7.55 8.68
C LYS A 64 -8.73 8.99 8.34
N ASN A 65 -7.76 9.81 7.94
CA ASN A 65 -8.03 11.20 7.59
C ASN A 65 -8.67 11.29 6.21
N MET A 66 -9.98 11.55 6.18
CA MET A 66 -10.81 11.63 4.96
C MET A 66 -10.39 12.75 4.00
N LEU A 67 -9.67 13.78 4.46
CA LEU A 67 -9.19 14.87 3.60
C LEU A 67 -7.96 14.47 2.76
N LYS A 68 -7.29 13.36 3.10
CA LYS A 68 -6.12 12.89 2.37
C LYS A 68 -6.56 12.06 1.16
N LYS A 69 -5.89 12.27 0.02
CA LYS A 69 -6.02 11.38 -1.16
C LYS A 69 -5.73 9.91 -0.84
N SER A 70 -4.99 9.64 0.24
CA SER A 70 -4.65 8.30 0.71
C SER A 70 -5.64 7.72 1.73
N TYR A 71 -6.77 8.38 2.02
CA TYR A 71 -7.80 7.85 2.91
C TYR A 71 -8.18 6.42 2.54
N GLY A 72 -8.28 5.55 3.55
CA GLY A 72 -8.58 4.13 3.39
C GLY A 72 -7.42 3.24 2.93
N ARG A 73 -6.26 3.80 2.55
CA ARG A 73 -5.10 2.99 2.17
C ARG A 73 -4.46 2.31 3.39
N PRO A 74 -4.16 1.01 3.32
CA PRO A 74 -3.50 0.29 4.41
C PRO A 74 -1.98 0.47 4.39
N TYR A 75 -1.38 0.60 5.57
CA TYR A 75 0.07 0.72 5.73
C TYR A 75 0.56 -0.08 6.94
N PHE A 76 1.85 -0.45 6.92
CA PHE A 76 2.56 -1.05 8.05
C PHE A 76 3.39 0.01 8.76
N THR A 77 3.46 -0.10 10.09
CA THR A 77 4.36 0.72 10.92
C THR A 77 4.94 -0.07 12.08
N CYS A 78 5.93 0.48 12.76
CA CYS A 78 6.49 -0.14 13.96
C CYS A 78 5.42 -0.36 15.03
N ALA A 79 5.43 -1.53 15.68
CA ALA A 79 4.53 -1.82 16.79
C ALA A 79 5.03 -1.29 18.15
N SER A 80 6.29 -0.83 18.24
CA SER A 80 6.87 -0.23 19.45
C SER A 80 6.23 1.13 19.74
N ARG A 81 5.70 1.32 20.94
CA ARG A 81 5.09 2.60 21.38
C ARG A 81 6.04 3.49 22.16
N GLU A 82 6.97 2.90 22.90
CA GLU A 82 7.90 3.63 23.77
C GLU A 82 9.05 4.23 22.97
N ASN A 83 9.61 3.44 22.04
CA ASN A 83 10.71 3.84 21.15
C ASN A 83 10.40 3.39 19.72
N PRO A 84 9.50 4.09 19.00
CA PRO A 84 9.15 3.72 17.62
C PRO A 84 10.33 3.99 16.68
N CYS A 85 10.67 3.00 15.85
CA CYS A 85 11.57 3.23 14.71
C CYS A 85 10.80 3.83 13.52
N SER A 86 11.54 4.23 12.48
CA SER A 86 11.01 4.82 11.25
C SER A 86 10.36 3.82 10.27
N LEU A 87 10.09 2.58 10.68
CA LEU A 87 9.38 1.61 9.83
C LEU A 87 8.04 2.18 9.38
N TRP A 88 7.91 2.39 8.07
CA TRP A 88 6.67 2.78 7.41
C TRP A 88 6.68 2.28 5.96
N MET A 89 5.63 1.58 5.56
CA MET A 89 5.45 1.14 4.17
C MET A 89 3.98 0.89 3.84
N TRP A 90 3.59 1.08 2.59
CA TRP A 90 2.25 0.71 2.14
C TRP A 90 2.06 -0.81 2.19
N ALA A 91 0.87 -1.25 2.62
CA ALA A 91 0.53 -2.67 2.68
C ALA A 91 -0.16 -3.15 1.40
N ASP A 92 -0.62 -2.24 0.54
CA ASP A 92 -1.24 -2.53 -0.76
C ASP A 92 -0.25 -2.46 -1.93
N GLU A 93 0.97 -1.98 -1.70
CA GLU A 93 2.02 -1.92 -2.72
C GLU A 93 2.88 -3.18 -2.65
N LYS A 94 2.76 -4.04 -3.67
CA LYS A 94 3.79 -5.06 -3.90
C LYS A 94 5.08 -4.34 -4.22
N GLU A 95 6.17 -4.74 -3.58
CA GLU A 95 7.50 -4.29 -3.97
C GLU A 95 7.65 -4.58 -5.46
N VAL A 96 7.69 -3.51 -6.26
CA VAL A 96 8.10 -3.62 -7.65
C VAL A 96 9.56 -4.04 -7.62
N GLU A 97 9.91 -5.07 -8.39
CA GLU A 97 11.29 -5.53 -8.50
C GLU A 97 12.21 -4.33 -8.75
N LYS A 98 13.24 -4.20 -7.91
CA LYS A 98 14.24 -3.15 -8.06
C LYS A 98 15.34 -3.68 -8.96
N HIS A 99 15.66 -2.92 -10.00
CA HIS A 99 16.77 -3.24 -10.90
C HIS A 99 17.87 -2.22 -10.71
N ASN A 100 19.11 -2.69 -10.71
CA ASN A 100 20.28 -1.83 -10.83
C ASN A 100 20.73 -1.78 -12.29
N CYS A 101 21.17 -0.60 -12.74
CA CYS A 101 21.78 -0.46 -14.06
C CYS A 101 23.24 -0.94 -14.06
N TYR A 102 23.95 -0.82 -15.18
CA TYR A 102 25.37 -1.19 -15.27
C TYR A 102 26.32 -0.34 -14.40
N HIS A 103 25.86 0.80 -13.87
CA HIS A 103 26.58 1.58 -12.86
C HIS A 103 26.33 1.08 -11.42
N ASN A 104 25.53 0.02 -11.26
CA ASN A 104 25.07 -0.50 -9.99
C ASN A 104 24.18 0.49 -9.19
N GLU A 105 23.54 1.43 -9.88
CA GLU A 105 22.57 2.39 -9.31
C GLU A 105 21.14 1.95 -9.62
N LEU A 106 20.19 2.28 -8.73
CA LEU A 106 18.77 1.96 -8.89
C LEU A 106 18.21 2.59 -10.17
N CYS A 107 17.56 1.77 -10.99
CA CYS A 107 16.89 2.19 -12.21
C CYS A 107 15.57 2.93 -11.90
N ALA A 108 15.21 3.85 -12.79
CA ALA A 108 13.88 4.45 -12.83
C ALA A 108 12.95 3.62 -13.74
N ILE A 109 11.64 3.77 -13.52
CA ILE A 109 10.60 3.14 -14.36
C ILE A 109 10.10 4.15 -15.39
N LYS A 110 9.91 3.71 -16.63
CA LYS A 110 9.33 4.52 -17.71
C LYS A 110 8.31 3.70 -18.49
N GLN A 111 7.32 4.39 -19.05
CA GLN A 111 6.27 3.79 -19.87
C GLN A 111 6.46 4.19 -21.34
N VAL A 112 6.23 3.25 -22.25
CA VAL A 112 6.26 3.51 -23.69
C VAL A 112 5.03 4.32 -24.07
N LYS A 113 5.23 5.62 -24.32
CA LYS A 113 4.19 6.54 -24.80
C LYS A 113 4.01 6.53 -26.32
N LYS A 114 4.98 6.00 -27.05
CA LYS A 114 4.92 5.90 -28.52
C LYS A 114 3.84 4.90 -28.92
N GLN A 115 3.01 5.24 -29.91
CA GLN A 115 2.02 4.32 -30.46
C GLN A 115 2.69 3.13 -31.16
N GLY A 116 2.16 1.92 -30.91
CA GLY A 116 2.62 0.66 -31.46
C GLY A 116 2.31 -0.55 -30.57
N PRO A 117 2.81 -1.76 -30.90
CA PRO A 117 2.51 -2.99 -30.16
C PRO A 117 2.95 -3.00 -28.69
N ASN A 118 3.84 -2.08 -28.30
CA ASN A 118 4.37 -1.96 -26.93
C ASN A 118 3.83 -0.72 -26.19
N THR A 119 2.86 0.00 -26.75
CA THR A 119 2.28 1.17 -26.09
C THR A 119 1.75 0.80 -24.71
N GLY A 120 2.07 1.63 -23.72
CA GLY A 120 1.65 1.42 -22.34
C GLY A 120 2.54 0.46 -21.55
N LYS A 121 3.47 -0.29 -22.17
CA LYS A 121 4.38 -1.16 -21.43
C LYS A 121 5.41 -0.35 -20.64
N LYS A 122 5.66 -0.78 -19.40
CA LYS A 122 6.65 -0.19 -18.48
C LYS A 122 7.98 -0.95 -18.54
N PHE A 123 9.08 -0.24 -18.36
CA PHE A 123 10.45 -0.77 -18.39
C PHE A 123 11.35 -0.03 -17.39
N PHE A 124 12.43 -0.69 -16.98
CA PHE A 124 13.49 -0.11 -16.17
C PHE A 124 14.58 0.49 -17.05
N TYR A 125 15.09 1.66 -16.69
CA TYR A 125 16.17 2.33 -17.40
C TYR A 125 17.11 3.07 -16.45
N CYS A 126 18.34 3.29 -16.91
CA CYS A 126 19.34 4.07 -16.16
C CYS A 126 18.89 5.53 -16.00
N CYS A 127 18.87 6.02 -14.76
CA CYS A 127 18.55 7.43 -14.43
C CYS A 127 19.78 8.32 -14.25
N ASN A 128 20.99 7.79 -14.37
CA ASN A 128 22.23 8.57 -14.32
C ASN A 128 22.31 9.55 -15.51
N GLU A 129 23.00 10.68 -15.34
CA GLU A 129 23.22 11.66 -16.42
C GLU A 129 24.03 11.06 -17.58
N ASN A 130 25.07 10.28 -17.26
CA ASN A 130 25.83 9.47 -18.21
C ASN A 130 25.09 8.14 -18.46
N ARG A 131 23.92 8.21 -19.10
CA ARG A 131 23.05 7.04 -19.30
C ARG A 131 23.78 5.91 -20.02
N CYS A 132 23.82 4.73 -19.40
CA CYS A 132 24.20 3.49 -20.06
C CYS A 132 22.98 2.86 -20.76
N ASP A 133 23.23 1.89 -21.64
CA ASP A 133 22.19 1.21 -22.44
C ASP A 133 21.45 0.11 -21.67
N TYR A 134 21.40 0.18 -20.34
CA TYR A 134 20.62 -0.76 -19.53
C TYR A 134 19.12 -0.62 -19.82
N PHE A 135 18.50 -1.73 -20.21
CA PHE A 135 17.09 -1.81 -20.53
C PHE A 135 16.53 -3.18 -20.16
N VAL A 136 15.47 -3.22 -19.34
CA VAL A 136 14.74 -4.44 -19.02
C VAL A 136 13.24 -4.12 -18.95
N TRP A 137 12.41 -4.97 -19.56
CA TRP A 137 10.96 -4.85 -19.45
C TRP A 137 10.52 -5.07 -18.00
N GLY A 138 9.54 -4.29 -17.55
CA GLY A 138 8.94 -4.46 -16.23
C GLY A 138 8.23 -5.82 -16.11
N PRO A 139 8.19 -6.41 -14.91
CA PRO A 139 7.42 -7.63 -14.65
C PRO A 139 5.91 -7.39 -14.87
N GLU A 140 5.14 -8.46 -14.98
CA GLU A 140 3.71 -8.40 -15.31
C GLU A 140 2.92 -7.54 -14.31
N GLU A 141 3.30 -7.56 -13.04
CA GLU A 141 2.74 -6.74 -11.97
C GLU A 141 2.89 -5.25 -12.28
N LEU A 142 4.04 -4.84 -12.79
CA LEU A 142 4.30 -3.45 -13.16
C LEU A 142 3.48 -3.06 -14.39
N GLN A 143 3.27 -3.98 -15.33
CA GLN A 143 2.43 -3.74 -16.52
C GLN A 143 0.96 -3.53 -16.17
N LYS A 144 0.45 -4.23 -15.15
CA LYS A 144 -0.96 -4.19 -14.72
C LYS A 144 -1.30 -3.01 -13.80
N GLN A 145 -0.32 -2.25 -13.32
CA GLN A 145 -0.58 -1.09 -12.47
C GLN A 145 -1.36 -0.03 -13.26
N PRO A 146 -2.60 0.31 -12.87
CA PRO A 146 -3.35 1.38 -13.50
C PRO A 146 -2.59 2.70 -13.33
N ASP A 147 -2.61 3.55 -14.36
CA ASP A 147 -1.90 4.85 -14.37
C ASP A 147 -2.48 5.89 -13.39
N THR A 148 -3.43 5.48 -12.55
CA THR A 148 -4.00 6.27 -11.47
C THR A 148 -3.83 5.54 -10.15
N MET A 149 -3.16 6.22 -9.21
CA MET A 149 -3.29 5.99 -7.77
C MET A 149 -4.73 6.31 -7.31
N ALA A 150 -5.74 5.70 -7.93
CA ALA A 150 -7.11 5.85 -7.49
C ALA A 150 -7.23 5.08 -6.17
N PRO A 151 -7.55 5.76 -5.05
CA PRO A 151 -7.83 5.06 -3.81
C PRO A 151 -8.99 4.10 -4.05
N PHE A 152 -8.94 2.93 -3.42
CA PHE A 152 -10.10 2.08 -3.21
C PHE A 152 -11.14 2.90 -2.44
N VAL A 153 -11.97 3.67 -3.16
CA VAL A 153 -13.17 4.29 -2.59
C VAL A 153 -14.29 3.28 -2.80
N PRO A 154 -14.87 2.71 -1.73
CA PRO A 154 -16.04 1.86 -1.84
C PRO A 154 -17.17 2.61 -2.57
N MET A 155 -17.78 1.95 -3.56
CA MET A 155 -18.85 2.48 -4.43
C MET A 155 -20.05 3.09 -3.67
N PHE A 156 -20.20 2.85 -2.36
CA PHE A 156 -21.29 3.39 -1.54
C PHE A 156 -21.15 4.87 -1.16
N TYR A 157 -19.99 5.50 -1.37
CA TYR A 157 -19.75 6.89 -0.94
C TYR A 157 -19.73 7.93 -2.07
N SER A 158 -20.26 7.60 -3.25
CA SER A 158 -20.47 8.59 -4.34
C SER A 158 -21.51 9.67 -4.00
N ARG A 159 -22.15 9.63 -2.81
CA ARG A 159 -23.12 10.65 -2.36
C ARG A 159 -22.50 11.83 -1.59
N TYR A 160 -21.19 11.80 -1.28
CA TYR A 160 -20.53 12.86 -0.51
C TYR A 160 -19.49 13.68 -1.29
N TYR A 161 -19.34 13.43 -2.60
CA TYR A 161 -18.68 14.37 -3.50
C TYR A 161 -19.78 15.20 -4.18
N PRO A 162 -20.12 16.39 -3.67
CA PRO A 162 -20.80 17.36 -4.53
C PRO A 162 -19.85 17.66 -5.68
N ASP A 163 -20.42 17.65 -6.88
CA ASP A 163 -19.73 17.96 -8.13
C ASP A 163 -18.86 19.21 -8.00
N GLY A 164 -17.73 19.15 -8.71
CA GLY A 164 -16.65 20.10 -8.55
C GLY A 164 -17.04 21.56 -8.72
N GLN A 165 -16.18 22.41 -8.18
CA GLN A 165 -15.95 23.72 -8.76
C GLN A 165 -14.47 23.84 -9.09
N GLN A 166 -14.22 23.79 -10.40
CA GLN A 166 -13.03 24.33 -11.03
C GLN A 166 -13.03 25.84 -10.82
N ASN A 167 -11.97 26.37 -10.21
CA ASN A 167 -11.22 27.51 -10.74
C ASN A 167 -9.81 27.51 -10.15
#